data_AF-A0A9E3MUI1-F1
#
_entry.id   AF-A0A9E3MUI1-F1
#
_cell.length_a   1.000
_cell.length_b   1.000
_cell.length_c   1.000
_cell.angle_alpha   90.00
_cell.angle_beta   90.00
_cell.angle_gamma   90.00
#
_symmetry.space_group_name_H-M   'P 1'
#
loop_
_entity.id
_entity.type
_entity.pdbx_description
1 polymer ?
#
loop_
_entity_poly.entity_id
_entity_poly.type
_entity_poly.pdbx_seq_one_letter_code
_entity_poly.pdbx_strand_id
1 'polypeptide(L)'
;HLGYDFDAWGPLGSGLQVKRAAKLTADAAPEPVKKGGTITVSGKLTRANWETSRYSGYASQKATLQFRAKSSSSYTTVKTVTSGTGGALRTTTKATKDGYYRYVFAGTATTGSATAPGDFIDVR
;
A
#
# COMPACT_ATOMS: atom_id res chain seq x y z
N HIS A 1 36.99 13.88 36.00
CA HIS A 1 36.95 14.58 34.71
C HIS A 1 37.74 13.72 33.73
N LEU A 2 37.06 13.20 32.69
CA LEU A 2 37.57 12.49 31.49
C LEU A 2 38.23 11.10 31.73
N GLY A 3 37.89 10.00 31.06
CA GLY A 3 36.94 9.73 29.97
C GLY A 3 37.20 8.33 29.38
N TYR A 4 36.11 7.72 28.86
CA TYR A 4 36.03 6.69 27.81
C TYR A 4 36.40 5.23 28.14
N ASP A 5 35.40 4.47 28.62
CA ASP A 5 35.29 3.03 28.34
C ASP A 5 34.11 2.81 27.40
N PHE A 6 34.38 2.51 26.13
CA PHE A 6 33.39 1.95 25.21
C PHE A 6 34.07 0.87 24.36
N ASP A 7 33.97 -0.38 24.82
CA ASP A 7 34.21 -1.55 23.99
C ASP A 7 33.06 -1.67 22.98
N ALA A 8 33.26 -1.09 21.79
CA ALA A 8 32.37 -1.29 20.66
C ALA A 8 32.84 -2.49 19.85
N TRP A 9 32.37 -3.70 20.21
CA TRP A 9 32.32 -4.82 19.27
C TRP A 9 30.89 -4.96 18.72
N GLY A 10 30.62 -4.18 17.67
CA GLY A 10 29.43 -4.26 16.84
C GLY A 10 29.80 -3.77 15.44
N PRO A 11 29.30 -4.38 14.35
CA PRO A 11 29.82 -4.11 13.01
C PRO A 11 29.62 -2.65 12.62
N LEU A 12 30.74 -2.00 12.25
CA LEU A 12 30.78 -0.73 11.54
C LEU A 12 29.96 -0.86 10.25
N GLY A 13 28.76 -0.26 10.20
CA GLY A 13 27.95 -0.31 8.97
C GLY A 13 26.46 -0.01 9.05
N SER A 14 25.92 0.60 10.12
CA SER A 14 24.52 1.05 10.12
C SER A 14 24.33 2.35 9.32
N GLY A 15 24.77 2.35 8.06
CA GLY A 15 24.56 3.46 7.14
C GLY A 15 23.08 3.81 7.09
N LEU A 16 22.74 5.04 7.47
CA LEU A 16 21.38 5.57 7.38
C LEU A 16 20.89 5.43 5.93
N GLN A 17 19.99 4.49 5.67
CA GLN A 17 19.41 4.30 4.35
C GLN A 17 18.22 5.24 4.15
N VAL A 18 18.39 6.26 3.31
CA VAL A 18 17.31 7.13 2.89
C VAL A 18 16.45 6.41 1.86
N LYS A 19 15.18 6.12 2.19
CA LYS A 19 14.22 5.50 1.27
C LYS A 19 13.38 6.55 0.55
N ARG A 20 13.05 6.27 -0.72
CA ARG A 20 12.08 7.08 -1.47
C ARG A 20 10.68 6.91 -0.87
N ALA A 21 9.97 8.01 -0.65
CA ALA A 21 8.60 7.97 -0.15
C ALA A 21 7.66 7.36 -1.20
N ALA A 22 6.75 6.47 -0.80
CA ALA A 22 5.70 5.92 -1.65
C ALA A 22 4.34 6.61 -1.39
N LYS A 23 3.47 6.60 -2.40
CA LYS A 23 2.06 7.01 -2.32
C LYS A 23 1.19 5.95 -2.98
N LEU A 24 0.03 5.71 -2.40
CA LEU A 24 -0.87 4.63 -2.79
C LEU A 24 -2.32 5.12 -2.71
N THR A 25 -3.12 4.79 -3.72
CA THR A 25 -4.56 5.10 -3.78
C THR A 25 -5.39 3.82 -3.94
N ALA A 26 -6.67 3.90 -3.59
CA ALA A 26 -7.67 2.87 -3.80
C ALA A 26 -9.00 3.54 -4.17
N ASP A 27 -9.75 2.90 -5.06
CA ASP A 27 -11.09 3.30 -5.53
C ASP A 27 -11.84 2.04 -5.95
N ALA A 28 -13.00 1.77 -5.34
CA ALA A 28 -13.79 0.57 -5.52
C ALA A 28 -15.13 0.92 -6.18
N ALA A 29 -15.50 0.20 -7.23
CA ALA A 29 -16.71 0.47 -8.00
C ALA A 29 -17.24 -0.82 -8.68
N PRO A 30 -18.53 -0.91 -9.03
CA PRO A 30 -19.59 0.10 -8.91
C PRO A 30 -20.19 0.19 -7.50
N GLU A 31 -20.86 1.31 -7.23
CA GLU A 31 -21.61 1.57 -6.01
C GLU A 31 -22.98 2.19 -6.33
N PRO A 32 -24.07 1.73 -5.68
CA PRO A 32 -24.15 0.55 -4.83
C PRO A 32 -24.00 -0.75 -5.65
N VAL A 33 -23.60 -1.83 -4.99
CA VAL A 33 -23.47 -3.16 -5.63
C VAL A 33 -24.36 -4.18 -4.95
N LYS A 34 -24.96 -5.10 -5.73
CA LYS A 34 -25.71 -6.22 -5.15
C LYS A 34 -24.79 -7.13 -4.34
N LYS A 35 -25.29 -7.71 -3.25
CA LYS A 35 -24.55 -8.75 -2.50
C LYS A 35 -24.09 -9.89 -3.42
N GLY A 36 -22.81 -10.23 -3.36
CA GLY A 36 -22.17 -11.20 -4.25
C GLY A 36 -21.85 -10.66 -5.65
N GLY A 37 -22.10 -9.37 -5.89
CA GLY A 37 -21.71 -8.65 -7.09
C GLY A 37 -20.19 -8.50 -7.19
N THR A 38 -19.71 -8.38 -8.41
CA THR A 38 -18.29 -8.14 -8.68
C THR A 38 -18.03 -6.64 -8.67
N ILE A 39 -17.04 -6.23 -7.87
CA ILE A 39 -16.49 -4.87 -7.89
C ILE A 39 -15.09 -4.90 -8.49
N THR A 40 -14.69 -3.80 -9.11
CA THR A 40 -13.32 -3.50 -9.49
C THR A 40 -12.74 -2.57 -8.43
N VAL A 41 -11.58 -2.91 -7.89
CA VAL A 41 -10.77 -1.98 -7.09
C VAL A 41 -9.60 -1.54 -7.96
N SER A 42 -9.50 -0.23 -8.17
CA SER A 42 -8.44 0.44 -8.90
C SER A 42 -7.55 1.23 -7.95
N GLY A 43 -6.33 1.55 -8.38
CA GLY A 43 -5.38 2.31 -7.57
C GLY A 43 -4.10 2.63 -8.32
N LYS A 44 -3.21 3.39 -7.68
CA LYS A 44 -1.91 3.75 -8.25
C LYS A 44 -0.83 3.78 -7.18
N LEU A 45 0.23 2.99 -7.37
CA LEU A 45 1.44 3.04 -6.56
C LEU A 45 2.46 3.96 -7.24
N THR A 46 2.88 5.00 -6.54
CA THR A 46 3.92 5.92 -7.00
C THR A 46 5.01 6.06 -5.96
N ARG A 47 6.21 6.47 -6.37
CA ARG A 47 7.32 6.77 -5.47
C ARG A 47 7.98 8.10 -5.84
N ALA A 48 8.61 8.73 -4.85
CA ALA A 48 9.40 9.93 -5.05
C ALA A 48 10.53 9.69 -6.06
N ASN A 49 10.57 10.54 -7.08
CA ASN A 49 11.62 10.63 -8.08
C ASN A 49 12.35 11.94 -7.83
N TRP A 50 13.54 11.85 -7.22
CA TRP A 50 14.34 13.01 -6.84
C TRP A 50 14.96 13.68 -8.06
N GLU A 51 15.24 12.91 -9.11
CA GLU A 51 15.78 13.40 -10.38
C GLU A 51 14.82 14.36 -11.07
N THR A 52 13.52 14.10 -10.97
CA THR A 52 12.46 14.95 -11.56
C THR A 52 11.72 15.81 -10.53
N SER A 53 12.02 15.67 -9.24
CA SER A 53 11.28 16.31 -8.13
C SER A 53 9.76 16.08 -8.19
N ARG A 54 9.35 14.88 -8.63
CA ARG A 54 7.94 14.45 -8.79
C ARG A 54 7.73 13.04 -8.25
N TYR A 55 6.48 12.59 -8.19
CA TYR A 55 6.17 11.18 -7.97
C TYR A 55 6.01 10.47 -9.31
N SER A 56 6.70 9.36 -9.50
CA SER A 56 6.61 8.52 -10.69
C SER A 56 5.94 7.18 -10.38
N GLY A 57 5.28 6.60 -11.37
CA GLY A 57 4.69 5.27 -11.27
C GLY A 57 5.70 4.22 -10.86
N TYR A 58 5.38 3.41 -9.85
CA TYR A 58 6.26 2.34 -9.39
C TYR A 58 5.71 0.98 -9.81
N ALA A 59 6.17 0.50 -10.96
CA ALA A 59 5.73 -0.75 -11.58
C ALA A 59 6.40 -2.00 -10.99
N SER A 60 5.84 -3.17 -11.29
CA SER A 60 6.34 -4.50 -10.93
C SER A 60 6.49 -4.74 -9.42
N GLN A 61 5.70 -4.04 -8.60
CA GLN A 61 5.71 -4.17 -7.15
C GLN A 61 4.47 -4.92 -6.65
N LYS A 62 4.65 -5.73 -5.60
CA LYS A 62 3.53 -6.41 -4.94
C LYS A 62 2.82 -5.45 -3.99
N ALA A 63 1.49 -5.37 -4.11
CA ALA A 63 0.62 -4.72 -3.14
C ALA A 63 -0.53 -5.67 -2.75
N THR A 64 -1.02 -5.57 -1.53
CA THR A 64 -2.16 -6.35 -1.06
C THR A 64 -3.42 -5.50 -1.08
N LEU A 65 -4.50 -6.04 -1.62
CA LEU A 65 -5.84 -5.50 -1.42
C LEU A 65 -6.36 -6.04 -0.09
N GLN A 66 -6.77 -5.15 0.80
CA GLN A 66 -7.34 -5.46 2.09
C GLN A 66 -8.80 -5.01 2.16
N PHE A 67 -9.60 -5.73 2.95
CA PHE A 67 -10.98 -5.40 3.24
C PHE A 67 -11.22 -5.32 4.75
N ARG A 68 -12.07 -4.38 5.16
CA ARG A 68 -12.58 -4.23 6.52
C ARG A 68 -14.09 -4.05 6.44
N ALA A 69 -14.88 -4.90 7.08
CA ALA A 69 -16.32 -4.68 7.21
C ALA A 69 -16.61 -3.37 7.98
N LYS A 70 -17.69 -2.66 7.65
CA LYS A 70 -18.07 -1.40 8.30
C LYS A 70 -18.16 -1.49 9.83
N SER A 71 -18.57 -2.66 10.35
CA SER A 71 -18.70 -2.96 11.78
C SER A 71 -17.40 -3.45 12.45
N SER A 72 -16.29 -3.55 11.71
CA SER A 72 -15.01 -4.06 12.18
C SER A 72 -13.93 -2.98 12.13
N SER A 73 -12.96 -3.06 13.03
CA SER A 73 -11.73 -2.27 12.98
C SER A 73 -10.59 -3.00 12.25
N SER A 74 -10.70 -4.32 12.07
CA SER A 74 -9.64 -5.16 11.52
C SER A 74 -9.72 -5.29 10.00
N TYR A 75 -8.56 -5.18 9.34
CA TYR A 75 -8.39 -5.40 7.92
C TYR A 75 -7.85 -6.80 7.66
N THR A 76 -8.42 -7.49 6.66
CA THR A 76 -7.91 -8.77 6.15
C THR A 76 -7.44 -8.63 4.71
N THR A 77 -6.35 -9.30 4.35
CA THR A 77 -5.90 -9.35 2.96
C THR A 77 -6.84 -10.26 2.16
N VAL A 78 -7.41 -9.73 1.08
CA VAL A 78 -8.29 -10.48 0.19
C VAL A 78 -7.62 -10.85 -1.13
N LYS A 79 -6.64 -10.06 -1.59
CA LYS A 79 -5.85 -10.34 -2.80
C LYS A 79 -4.44 -9.77 -2.71
N THR A 80 -3.53 -10.34 -3.50
CA THR A 80 -2.23 -9.74 -3.83
C THR A 80 -2.20 -9.42 -5.32
N VAL A 81 -1.77 -8.20 -5.65
CA VAL A 81 -1.67 -7.69 -7.03
C VAL A 81 -0.26 -7.22 -7.30
N THR A 82 0.13 -7.19 -8.58
CA THR A 82 1.38 -6.58 -9.03
C THR A 82 1.05 -5.25 -9.73
N SER A 83 1.75 -4.16 -9.41
CA SER A 83 1.59 -2.89 -10.11
C SER A 83 2.05 -2.99 -11.57
N GLY A 84 1.23 -2.49 -12.49
CA GLY A 84 1.53 -2.45 -13.91
C GLY A 84 2.20 -1.14 -14.34
N THR A 85 2.12 -0.85 -15.63
CA THR A 85 2.63 0.39 -16.25
C THR A 85 2.14 1.63 -15.50
N GLY A 86 3.04 2.58 -15.26
CA GLY A 86 2.72 3.79 -14.51
C GLY A 86 2.33 3.57 -13.05
N GLY A 87 2.56 2.37 -12.50
CA GLY A 87 2.19 2.00 -11.14
C GLY A 87 0.72 1.63 -10.96
N ALA A 88 -0.02 1.39 -12.04
CA ALA A 88 -1.45 1.07 -11.97
C ALA A 88 -1.71 -0.23 -11.20
N LEU A 89 -2.72 -0.22 -10.34
CA LEU A 89 -3.25 -1.37 -9.64
C LEU A 89 -4.71 -1.56 -10.07
N ARG A 90 -5.08 -2.80 -10.40
CA ARG A 90 -6.45 -3.15 -10.74
C ARG A 90 -6.72 -4.60 -10.39
N THR A 91 -7.82 -4.87 -9.71
CA THR A 91 -8.32 -6.23 -9.51
C THR A 91 -9.82 -6.22 -9.31
N THR A 92 -10.42 -7.40 -9.34
CA THR A 92 -11.84 -7.58 -9.02
C THR A 92 -12.02 -8.44 -7.78
N THR A 93 -13.10 -8.20 -7.04
CA THR A 93 -13.48 -9.05 -5.89
C THR A 93 -15.00 -9.08 -5.73
N LYS A 94 -15.50 -9.98 -4.89
CA LYS A 94 -16.92 -10.11 -4.58
C LYS A 94 -17.27 -9.26 -3.37
N ALA A 95 -18.18 -8.31 -3.54
CA ALA A 95 -18.69 -7.50 -2.44
C ALA A 95 -19.78 -8.28 -1.71
N THR A 96 -19.55 -8.63 -0.44
CA THR A 96 -20.48 -9.47 0.35
C THR A 96 -21.15 -8.74 1.50
N LYS A 97 -20.57 -7.62 1.94
CA LYS A 97 -20.99 -6.76 3.04
C LYS A 97 -20.44 -5.35 2.83
N ASP A 98 -21.10 -4.36 3.42
CA ASP A 98 -20.57 -3.00 3.53
C ASP A 98 -19.19 -2.98 4.18
N GLY A 99 -18.31 -2.14 3.66
CA GLY A 99 -16.99 -1.99 4.24
C GLY A 99 -16.03 -1.20 3.37
N TYR A 100 -14.76 -1.25 3.75
CA TYR A 100 -13.70 -0.44 3.19
C TYR A 100 -12.66 -1.31 2.52
N TYR A 101 -12.34 -1.00 1.26
CA TYR A 101 -11.22 -1.59 0.52
C TYR A 101 -10.02 -0.65 0.52
N ARG A 102 -8.82 -1.17 0.73
CA ARG A 102 -7.58 -0.39 0.59
C ARG A 102 -6.45 -1.23 0.02
N TYR A 103 -5.52 -0.59 -0.67
CA TYR A 103 -4.24 -1.20 -1.01
C TYR A 103 -3.19 -0.93 0.07
N VAL A 104 -2.30 -1.90 0.30
CA VAL A 104 -1.10 -1.77 1.13
C VAL A 104 0.13 -2.23 0.34
N PHE A 105 1.16 -1.40 0.36
CA PHE A 105 2.48 -1.70 -0.18
C PHE A 105 3.47 -1.78 0.98
N ALA A 106 4.15 -2.93 1.11
CA ALA A 106 5.05 -3.21 2.23
C ALA A 106 6.38 -2.42 2.16
N GLY A 107 6.66 -1.76 1.04
CA GLY A 107 7.96 -1.12 0.81
C GLY A 107 8.99 -2.10 0.23
N THR A 108 10.17 -1.57 -0.03
CA THR A 108 11.36 -2.32 -0.49
C THR A 108 12.60 -1.83 0.29
N ALA A 109 13.78 -2.32 -0.09
CA ALA A 109 15.04 -1.79 0.42
C ALA A 109 15.21 -0.28 0.13
N THR A 110 14.74 0.20 -1.03
CA THR A 110 14.96 1.58 -1.50
C THR A 110 13.73 2.48 -1.44
N THR A 111 12.55 1.93 -1.15
CA THR A 111 11.28 2.66 -1.13
C THR A 111 10.50 2.35 0.15
N GLY A 112 9.96 3.37 0.82
CA GLY A 112 9.12 3.20 2.01
C GLY A 112 7.81 2.47 1.71
N SER A 113 7.17 1.95 2.75
CA SER A 113 5.81 1.40 2.66
C SER A 113 4.77 2.50 2.42
N ALA A 114 3.59 2.12 1.94
CA ALA A 114 2.45 3.03 1.80
C ALA A 114 1.14 2.27 1.98
N THR A 115 0.16 2.93 2.60
CA THR A 115 -1.19 2.41 2.79
C THR A 115 -2.16 3.43 2.21
N ALA A 116 -3.02 2.99 1.29
CA ALA A 116 -4.08 3.85 0.78
C ALA A 116 -5.12 4.14 1.88
N PRO A 117 -5.79 5.30 1.83
CA PRO A 117 -7.08 5.48 2.48
C PRO A 117 -8.04 4.35 2.07
N GLY A 118 -8.95 3.98 2.97
CA GLY A 118 -9.99 3.00 2.67
C GLY A 118 -11.12 3.63 1.88
N ASP A 119 -11.58 2.93 0.85
CA ASP A 119 -12.69 3.32 -0.02
C ASP A 119 -13.93 2.46 0.27
N PHE A 120 -15.09 3.10 0.45
CA PHE A 120 -16.26 2.47 1.06
C PHE A 120 -17.27 1.94 0.03
N ILE A 121 -17.50 0.62 0.05
CA ILE A 121 -18.52 -0.03 -0.77
C ILE A 121 -19.84 -0.20 -0.01
N ASP A 122 -20.93 0.28 -0.62
CA ASP A 122 -22.33 0.06 -0.22
C ASP A 122 -22.89 -1.21 -0.90
N VAL A 123 -23.25 -2.22 -0.11
CA VAL A 123 -23.80 -3.50 -0.59
C VAL A 123 -25.30 -3.58 -0.33
N ARG A 124 -26.08 -3.88 -1.37
CA ARG A 124 -27.54 -3.98 -1.31
C ARG A 124 -28.10 -5.35 -1.69
#